data_AF-A0A3D4NNF8-F1
#
_entry.id   AF-A0A3D4NNF8-F1
#
_cell.length_a   1.000
_cell.length_b   1.000
_cell.length_c   1.000
_cell.angle_alpha   90.00
_cell.angle_beta   90.00
_cell.angle_gamma   90.00
#
_symmetry.space_group_name_H-M   'P 1'
#
loop_
_entity.id
_entity.type
_entity.pdbx_description
1 polymer ?
#
loop_
_entity_poly.entity_id
_entity_poly.type
_entity_poly.pdbx_seq_one_letter_code
_entity_poly.pdbx_strand_id
1 'polypeptide(L)' 'MDTVGNKVAKSEIAQIKVVAPNVALRVIDRAIQIHGGAGVSNDFPLAYMYAMQRTLRLADGPDEVHRAAIGKFEIGKYVS' A
#
# COMPACT_ATOMS: atom_id res chain seq x y z
N MET A 1 -0.03 -5.77 -20.62
CA MET A 1 -0.38 -7.11 -20.10
C MET A 1 0.91 -7.81 -19.68
N ASP A 2 0.91 -8.64 -18.64
CA ASP A 2 2.13 -9.34 -18.16
C ASP A 2 2.73 -10.21 -19.28
N THR A 3 4.01 -10.00 -19.58
CA THR A 3 4.74 -10.68 -20.67
C THR A 3 5.80 -11.66 -20.18
N VAL A 4 6.11 -11.68 -18.86
CA VAL A 4 7.22 -12.46 -18.29
C VAL A 4 6.81 -13.32 -17.08
N GLY A 5 5.59 -13.15 -16.58
CA GLY A 5 5.03 -13.92 -15.49
C GLY A 5 5.29 -13.30 -14.11
N ASN A 6 4.30 -13.42 -13.24
CA ASN A 6 4.34 -12.91 -11.87
C ASN A 6 5.50 -13.44 -11.01
N LYS A 7 6.13 -14.56 -11.37
CA LYS A 7 7.25 -15.15 -10.63
C LYS A 7 8.50 -14.28 -10.69
N VAL A 8 8.74 -13.65 -11.84
CA VAL A 8 9.89 -12.76 -12.05
C VAL A 8 9.66 -11.43 -11.33
N ALA A 9 8.42 -10.93 -11.36
CA ALA A 9 8.04 -9.65 -10.77
C ALA A 9 7.63 -9.73 -9.28
N LYS A 10 7.94 -10.83 -8.57
CA LYS A 10 7.46 -11.05 -7.18
C LYS A 10 7.92 -9.95 -6.23
N SER A 11 9.15 -9.47 -6.39
CA SER A 11 9.70 -8.42 -5.52
C SER A 11 8.99 -7.10 -5.77
N GLU A 12 8.83 -6.72 -7.03
CA GLU A 12 8.19 -5.48 -7.48
C GLU A 12 6.71 -5.43 -7.05
N ILE A 13 6.00 -6.56 -7.18
CA ILE A 13 4.60 -6.70 -6.73
C ILE A 13 4.50 -6.51 -5.21
N ALA A 14 5.39 -7.13 -4.43
CA ALA A 14 5.41 -6.95 -2.98
C ALA A 14 5.73 -5.50 -2.60
N GLN A 15 6.67 -4.85 -3.30
CA GLN A 15 7.05 -3.45 -3.05
C GLN A 15 5.88 -2.51 -3.28
N ILE A 16 5.19 -2.60 -4.42
CA ILE A 16 4.07 -1.71 -4.71
C ILE A 16 2.90 -1.95 -3.75
N LYS A 17 2.68 -3.19 -3.31
CA LYS A 17 1.64 -3.54 -2.33
C LYS A 17 1.87 -2.88 -0.97
N VAL A 18 3.12 -2.61 -0.59
CA VAL A 18 3.45 -1.83 0.62
C VAL A 18 3.31 -0.34 0.34
N VAL A 19 3.89 0.16 -0.76
CA VAL A 19 4.02 1.60 -0.99
C VAL A 19 2.67 2.25 -1.33
N ALA A 20 1.87 1.65 -2.20
CA ALA A 20 0.67 2.28 -2.73
C ALA A 20 -0.38 2.64 -1.65
N PRO A 21 -0.79 1.73 -0.74
CA PRO A 21 -1.76 2.08 0.31
C PRO A 21 -1.22 3.14 1.28
N ASN A 22 0.08 3.09 1.61
CA ASN A 22 0.71 4.07 2.50
C ASN A 22 0.81 5.48 1.88
N VAL A 23 1.08 5.57 0.58
CA VAL A 23 1.04 6.86 -0.14
C VAL A 23 -0.40 7.37 -0.21
N ALA A 24 -1.36 6.52 -0.59
CA ALA A 24 -2.76 6.89 -0.69
C ALA A 24 -3.31 7.41 0.65
N LEU A 25 -3.04 6.73 1.76
CA LEU A 25 -3.44 7.18 3.10
C LEU A 25 -2.92 8.59 3.42
N ARG A 26 -1.64 8.87 3.14
CA ARG A 26 -1.05 10.20 3.39
C ARG A 26 -1.70 11.29 2.55
N VAL A 27 -2.07 11.00 1.32
CA VAL A 27 -2.77 11.95 0.44
C VAL A 27 -4.20 12.19 0.92
N ILE A 28 -4.93 11.12 1.23
CA ILE A 28 -6.30 11.20 1.74
C ILE A 28 -6.36 11.95 3.07
N ASP A 29 -5.44 11.66 3.99
CA ASP A 29 -5.37 12.33 5.29
C ASP A 29 -5.16 13.86 5.15
N ARG A 30 -4.26 14.27 4.25
CA ARG A 30 -4.09 15.70 3.91
C ARG A 30 -5.35 16.30 3.31
N ALA A 31 -6.07 15.54 2.48
CA ALA A 31 -7.35 16.00 1.94
C ALA A 31 -8.41 16.15 3.04
N ILE A 32 -8.50 15.21 3.98
CA ILE A 32 -9.38 15.31 5.16
C ILE A 32 -9.05 16.58 5.94
N GLN A 33 -7.77 16.82 6.22
CA GLN A 33 -7.33 17.99 6.97
C GLN A 33 -7.71 19.33 6.31
N ILE A 34 -7.64 19.42 4.98
CA ILE A 34 -8.04 20.62 4.22
C ILE A 34 -9.55 20.87 4.30
N HIS A 35 -10.37 19.82 4.34
CA HIS A 35 -11.83 19.92 4.42
C HIS A 35 -12.36 20.09 5.86
N GLY A 36 -11.48 20.09 6.87
CA GLY A 36 -11.85 20.25 8.27
C GLY A 36 -12.84 19.17 8.74
N GLY A 37 -13.84 19.56 9.54
CA GLY A 37 -14.86 18.63 10.06
C GLY A 37 -15.66 17.91 8.97
N ALA A 38 -15.84 18.54 7.80
CA ALA A 38 -16.51 17.90 6.68
C ALA A 38 -15.67 16.76 6.06
N GLY A 39 -14.34 16.81 6.19
CA GLY A 39 -13.46 15.75 5.70
C GLY A 39 -13.68 14.39 6.38
N VAL A 40 -14.26 14.38 7.58
CA VAL A 40 -14.63 13.17 8.33
C VAL A 40 -16.14 12.90 8.35
N SER A 41 -16.94 13.74 7.68
CA SER A 41 -18.39 13.56 7.58
C SER A 41 -18.75 12.71 6.35
N ASN A 42 -20.06 12.56 6.09
CA ASN A 42 -20.57 11.94 4.87
C ASN A 42 -20.71 12.92 3.70
N ASP A 43 -20.32 14.20 3.88
CA ASP A 43 -20.37 15.21 2.81
C ASP A 43 -19.30 14.96 1.75
N PHE A 44 -18.22 14.27 2.13
CA PHE A 44 -17.13 13.85 1.25
C PHE A 44 -16.83 12.36 1.42
N PRO A 45 -16.36 11.66 0.37
CA PRO A 45 -16.05 10.23 0.46
C PRO A 45 -14.74 9.92 1.22
N LEU A 46 -14.08 10.94 1.76
CA LEU A 46 -12.69 10.85 2.24
C LEU A 46 -12.53 9.90 3.43
N ALA A 47 -13.47 9.91 4.39
CA ALA A 47 -13.42 9.01 5.54
C ALA A 47 -13.52 7.53 5.13
N TYR A 48 -14.42 7.23 4.19
CA TYR A 48 -14.55 5.88 3.61
C TYR A 48 -13.29 5.47 2.84
N MET A 49 -12.75 6.37 2.00
CA MET A 49 -11.51 6.11 1.25
C MET A 49 -10.33 5.81 2.20
N TYR A 50 -10.20 6.58 3.29
CA TYR A 50 -9.16 6.35 4.29
C TYR A 50 -9.29 4.96 4.92
N ALA A 51 -10.50 4.58 5.35
CA ALA A 51 -10.77 3.26 5.91
C ALA A 51 -10.44 2.13 4.92
N MET A 52 -10.83 2.26 3.66
CA MET A 52 -10.52 1.28 2.62
C MET A 52 -9.02 1.12 2.38
N GLN A 53 -8.27 2.22 2.26
CA GLN A 53 -6.82 2.13 2.09
C GLN A 53 -6.12 1.57 3.34
N ARG A 54 -6.65 1.84 4.53
CA ARG A 54 -6.14 1.24 5.77
C ARG A 54 -6.36 -0.27 5.79
N THR A 55 -7.49 -0.75 5.28
CA THR A 55 -7.78 -2.18 5.12
C THR A 55 -6.81 -2.84 4.14
N LEU A 56 -6.43 -2.16 3.04
CA LEU A 56 -5.48 -2.68 2.06
C LEU A 56 -4.04 -2.86 2.61
N ARG A 57 -3.72 -2.29 3.77
CA ARG A 57 -2.46 -2.59 4.49
C ARG A 57 -2.48 -3.92 5.24
N LEU A 58 -3.63 -4.60 5.28
CA LEU A 58 -3.85 -5.88 5.95
C LEU A 58 -4.29 -6.96 4.95
N ALA A 59 -5.24 -6.60 4.07
CA ALA A 59 -5.74 -7.49 3.02
C ALA A 59 -4.60 -7.93 2.08
N ASP A 60 -4.66 -9.17 1.60
CA ASP A 60 -3.64 -9.79 0.73
C ASP A 60 -2.20 -9.74 1.29
N GLY A 61 -2.08 -9.77 2.62
CA GLY A 61 -0.82 -9.76 3.34
C GLY A 61 -0.53 -8.41 3.98
N PRO A 62 -0.26 -8.38 5.31
CA PRO A 62 0.18 -7.18 6.00
C PRO A 62 1.49 -6.63 5.43
N ASP A 63 1.70 -5.31 5.56
CA ASP A 63 2.90 -4.65 5.06
C ASP A 63 4.20 -5.31 5.56
N GLU A 64 4.20 -5.78 6.81
CA GLU A 64 5.35 -6.41 7.45
C GLU A 64 5.74 -7.73 6.77
N VAL A 65 4.75 -8.50 6.33
CA VAL A 65 4.96 -9.77 5.61
C VAL A 65 5.58 -9.49 4.24
N HIS A 66 5.06 -8.48 3.53
CA HIS A 66 5.62 -8.06 2.24
C HIS A 66 7.03 -7.49 2.40
N ARG A 67 7.29 -6.64 3.40
CA ARG A 67 8.66 -6.13 3.68
C ARG A 67 9.65 -7.24 4.00
N ALA A 68 9.24 -8.25 4.77
CA ALA A 68 10.10 -9.40 5.06
C ALA A 68 10.42 -10.21 3.79
N ALA A 69 9.43 -10.43 2.91
CA ALA A 69 9.65 -11.09 1.63
C ALA A 69 10.61 -10.29 0.72
N ILE A 70 10.40 -8.97 0.60
CA ILE A 70 11.28 -8.06 -0.15
C ILE A 70 12.70 -8.14 0.39
N GLY A 71 12.89 -8.08 1.71
CA GLY A 71 14.20 -8.18 2.35
C GLY A 71 14.92 -9.49 2.01
N LYS A 72 14.21 -10.63 2.04
CA LYS A 72 14.77 -11.93 1.62
C LYS A 72 15.20 -11.92 0.16
N PHE A 73 14.37 -11.39 -0.74
CA PHE A 73 14.71 -11.29 -2.16
C PHE A 73 15.90 -10.36 -2.41
N GLU A 74 15.97 -9.23 -1.72
CA GLU A 74 17.05 -8.26 -1.90
C GLU A 74 18.39 -8.82 -1.39
N ILE A 75 18.41 -9.38 -0.17
CA ILE A 75 19.63 -9.98 0.40
C ILE A 75 20.11 -11.16 -0.45
N GLY A 76 19.18 -12.00 -0.94
CA GLY A 76 19.53 -13.15 -1.80
C GLY A 76 20.22 -12.78 -3.12
N LYS A 77 20.21 -11.51 -3.54
CA LYS A 77 20.98 -11.04 -4.70
C LYS A 77 22.48 -10.94 -4.41
N TYR A 78 22.87 -10.82 -3.14
CA TYR A 78 24.25 -10.51 -2.73
C TYR A 78 24.90 -11.61 -1.90
N VAL A 79 24.11 -12.53 -1.34
CA VAL A 79 24.62 -13.63 -0.51
C VAL A 79 24.55 -14.91 -1.33
N SER A 80 25.68 -15.26 -1.95
CA SER A 80 25.92 -16.53 -2.65
C SER A 80 26.32 -17.63 -1.67
#